data_AF-A0A1B2EQK4-F1
#
_entry.id   AF-A0A1B2EQK4-F1
#
_cell.length_a   1.000
_cell.length_b   1.000
_cell.length_c   1.000
_cell.angle_alpha   90.00
_cell.angle_beta   90.00
_cell.angle_gamma   90.00
#
_symmetry.space_group_name_H-M   'P 1'
#
loop_
_entity.id
_entity.type
_entity.pdbx_description
1 polymer ?
#
loop_
_entity_poly.entity_id
_entity_poly.type
_entity_poly.pdbx_seq_one_letter_code
_entity_poly.pdbx_strand_id
1 'polypeptide(L)' 'MDYYAGIDVSLELSSVCILDAAGQIVREAKVASEPEALTAFLSGLGLPLTRVGLGQREEGLVPQPSEK' A
#
# COMPACT_ATOMS: atom_id res chain seq x y z
N MET A 1 -1.59 -18.12 -3.87
CA MET A 1 -0.92 -16.98 -4.53
C MET A 1 -0.82 -15.92 -3.48
N ASP A 2 0.36 -15.68 -2.95
CA ASP A 2 0.56 -14.78 -1.82
C ASP A 2 0.70 -13.34 -2.30
N TYR A 3 -0.04 -12.44 -1.67
CA TYR A 3 0.04 -11.00 -1.91
C TYR A 3 0.39 -10.28 -0.61
N TYR A 4 1.26 -9.29 -0.73
CA TYR A 4 1.76 -8.51 0.40
C TYR A 4 1.37 -7.06 0.20
N ALA A 5 0.76 -6.44 1.22
CA ALA A 5 0.49 -5.01 1.20
C ALA A 5 1.50 -4.26 2.08
N GLY A 6 2.21 -3.29 1.52
CA GLY A 6 2.97 -2.29 2.25
C GLY A 6 2.18 -0.99 2.29
N ILE A 7 1.88 -0.50 3.49
CA ILE A 7 1.20 0.77 3.68
C ILE A 7 2.20 1.72 4.32
N ASP A 8 2.42 2.84 3.66
CA ASP A 8 3.24 3.93 4.15
C ASP A 8 2.35 5.11 4.54
N VAL A 9 2.23 5.37 5.84
CA VAL A 9 1.33 6.39 6.37
C VAL A 9 2.08 7.71 6.48
N SER A 10 1.62 8.75 5.75
CA SER A 10 2.12 10.13 5.88
C SER A 10 1.05 11.05 6.46
N LEU A 11 1.39 12.31 6.74
CA LEU A 11 0.45 13.29 7.33
C LEU A 11 -0.76 13.59 6.44
N GLU A 12 -0.58 13.66 5.12
CA GLU A 12 -1.64 14.06 4.19
C GLU A 12 -2.23 12.88 3.41
N LEU A 13 -1.38 12.03 2.85
CA LEU A 13 -1.79 10.88 2.04
C LEU A 13 -0.96 9.65 2.39
N SER A 14 -1.61 8.51 2.52
CA SER A 14 -0.97 7.21 2.72
C SER A 14 -0.77 6.51 1.38
N SER A 15 0.43 5.99 1.15
CA SER A 15 0.74 5.22 -0.05
C SER A 15 0.60 3.73 0.24
N VAL A 16 -0.16 3.02 -0.60
CA VAL A 16 -0.38 1.58 -0.48
C VAL A 16 0.24 0.89 -1.68
N CYS A 17 1.13 -0.07 -1.43
CA CYS A 17 1.79 -0.89 -2.44
C CYS A 17 1.44 -2.35 -2.23
N ILE A 18 0.97 -3.02 -3.27
CA ILE A 18 0.70 -4.45 -3.27
C ILE A 18 1.80 -5.13 -4.08
N LEU A 19 2.45 -6.10 -3.45
CA LEU A 19 3.48 -6.94 -4.03
C LEU A 19 2.94 -8.36 -4.23
N ASP A 20 3.38 -9.03 -5.29
CA ASP A 20 3.17 -10.46 -5.44
C ASP A 20 4.22 -11.29 -4.67
N ALA A 21 4.11 -12.62 -4.76
CA ALA A 21 5.05 -13.55 -4.15
C ALA A 21 6.49 -13.44 -4.69
N ALA A 22 6.69 -12.84 -5.86
CA ALA A 22 8.01 -12.55 -6.42
C ALA A 22 8.57 -11.20 -5.93
N GLY A 23 7.82 -10.45 -5.12
CA GLY A 23 8.18 -9.12 -4.64
C GLY A 23 7.99 -8.02 -5.69
N GLN A 24 7.24 -8.28 -6.76
CA GLN A 24 6.94 -7.29 -7.78
C GLN A 24 5.70 -6.49 -7.41
N ILE A 25 5.75 -5.19 -7.65
CA ILE A 25 4.61 -4.30 -7.46
C ILE A 25 3.53 -4.64 -8.49
N VAL A 26 2.41 -5.17 -8.01
CA VAL A 26 1.23 -5.46 -8.83
C VAL A 26 0.21 -4.33 -8.80
N ARG A 27 0.23 -3.49 -7.76
CA ARG A 27 -0.68 -2.35 -7.64
C ARG A 27 -0.15 -1.33 -6.64
N GLU A 28 -0.28 -0.05 -6.98
CA GLU A 28 -0.03 1.06 -6.04
C GLU A 28 -1.20 2.03 -6.07
N ALA A 29 -1.46 2.66 -4.94
CA ALA A 29 -2.41 3.77 -4.84
C ALA A 29 -2.03 4.71 -3.69
N LYS A 30 -2.38 5.98 -3.85
CA LYS A 30 -2.41 6.96 -2.75
C LYS A 30 -3.85 7.08 -2.25
N VAL A 31 -4.05 6.96 -0.94
CA VAL A 31 -5.34 7.10 -0.28
C VAL A 31 -5.21 8.09 0.87
N ALA A 32 -6.31 8.68 1.32
CA ALA A 32 -6.28 9.55 2.51
C ALA A 32 -5.68 8.79 3.69
N SER A 33 -4.94 9.49 4.56
CA SER A 33 -4.39 8.93 5.81
C SER A 33 -5.43 8.67 6.88
N GLU A 34 -6.66 8.34 6.47
CA GLU A 34 -7.76 7.98 7.32
C GLU A 34 -7.92 6.45 7.33
N PRO A 35 -8.15 5.84 8.50
CA PRO A 35 -8.28 4.39 8.61
C PRO A 35 -9.44 3.85 7.77
N GLU A 36 -10.52 4.62 7.61
CA GLU A 36 -11.66 4.27 6.76
C GLU A 36 -11.28 4.22 5.27
N ALA A 37 -10.51 5.20 4.78
CA ALA A 37 -10.06 5.24 3.39
C ALA A 37 -9.11 4.06 3.08
N LEU A 38 -8.17 3.79 3.98
CA LEU A 38 -7.28 2.63 3.89
C LEU A 38 -8.05 1.31 3.91
N THR A 39 -9.00 1.16 4.83
CA THR A 39 -9.82 -0.05 4.95
C THR A 39 -10.70 -0.26 3.72
N ALA A 40 -11.32 0.80 3.21
CA ALA A 40 -12.14 0.76 1.99
C ALA A 40 -11.31 0.37 0.78
N PHE A 41 -10.09 0.91 0.64
CA PHE A 41 -9.18 0.54 -0.43
C PHE A 41 -8.77 -0.93 -0.34
N LEU A 42 -8.30 -1.39 0.82
CA LEU A 42 -7.86 -2.77 1.01
C LEU A 42 -9.00 -3.77 0.80
N SER A 43 -10.20 -3.45 1.28
CA SER A 43 -11.39 -4.27 1.09
C SER A 43 -11.85 -4.28 -0.38
N GLY A 44 -11.69 -3.16 -1.09
CA GLY A 44 -12.02 -3.01 -2.50
C GLY A 44 -11.04 -3.70 -3.45
N LEU A 45 -9.82 -4.07 -3.00
CA LEU A 45 -8.85 -4.78 -3.83
C LEU A 45 -9.34 -6.18 -4.24
N GLY A 46 -10.15 -6.84 -3.41
CA GLY A 46 -10.61 -8.21 -3.65
C GLY A 46 -9.46 -9.23 -3.75
N LEU A 47 -8.27 -8.88 -3.24
CA LEU A 47 -7.08 -9.73 -3.26
C LEU A 47 -6.94 -10.48 -1.92
N PRO A 48 -6.59 -11.78 -1.93
CA PRO A 48 -6.26 -12.50 -0.72
C PRO A 48 -4.88 -12.04 -0.22
N LEU A 49 -4.86 -10.95 0.56
CA LEU A 49 -3.64 -10.43 1.17
C LEU A 49 -3.18 -11.38 2.27
N THR A 50 -1.98 -11.96 2.11
CA THR A 50 -1.37 -12.87 3.08
C THR A 50 -0.78 -12.08 4.26
N ARG A 51 -0.29 -10.86 4.02
CA ARG A 51 0.32 -10.02 5.06
C ARG A 51 0.20 -8.55 4.71
N VAL A 52 -0.06 -7.74 5.74
CA VAL A 52 -0.04 -6.27 5.66
C VAL A 52 1.07 -5.75 6.57
N GLY A 53 1.97 -4.95 6.01
CA GLY A 53 2.99 -4.21 6.75
C GLY A 53 2.58 -2.75 6.87
N LEU A 54 2.56 -2.24 8.09
CA LEU A 54 2.37 -0.81 8.39
C LEU A 54 3.74 -0.19 8.65
N GLY A 55 4.17 0.70 7.75
CA GLY A 55 5.35 1.53 7.91
C GLY A 55 4.95 2.98 8.10
N GLN A 56 5.67 3.67 8.98
CA GLN A 56 5.74 5.12 9.00
C GLN A 56 7.15 5.44 8.50
N ARG A 57 7.28 5.99 7.30
CA ARG A 57 8.58 6.38 6.77
C ARG A 57 9.05 7.66 7.43
N GLU A 58 10.23 7.57 8.05
CA GLU A 58 11.32 8.46 7.66
C GLU A 58 11.86 7.92 6.31
N GLU A 59 12.08 8.80 5.34
CA GLU A 59 12.15 8.56 3.89
C GLU A 59 12.97 7.33 3.40
N GLY A 60 12.51 6.59 2.36
CA GLY A 60 13.45 5.90 1.45
C GLY A 60 13.33 4.41 1.03
N LEU A 61 12.20 3.70 1.09
CA LEU A 61 12.14 2.27 0.65
C LEU A 61 10.93 1.87 -0.25
N VAL A 62 10.09 2.81 -0.68
CA VAL A 62 8.96 2.56 -1.59
C VAL A 62 9.19 3.50 -2.76
N PRO A 63 9.31 3.00 -4.00
CA PRO A 63 9.32 3.87 -5.15
C PRO A 63 8.02 4.69 -5.12
N GLN A 64 8.12 6.01 -5.02
CA GLN A 64 6.93 6.83 -5.14
C GLN A 64 6.32 6.60 -6.52
N PRO A 65 4.99 6.41 -6.63
CA PRO A 65 4.36 6.33 -7.93
C PRO A 65 4.68 7.62 -8.66
N SER A 66 5.33 7.51 -9.82
CA SER A 66 5.59 8.64 -10.70
C SER A 66 4.25 9.27 -11.05
N GLU A 67 3.91 10.38 -10.39
CA GLU A 67 2.78 11.22 -10.76
C GLU A 67 3.01 11.66 -12.21
N LYS A 68 2.15 11.17 -13.11
CA LYS A 68 2.11 11.59 -14.51
C LYS A 68 0.96 12.56 -14.72
#